data_AF-A0ABC8S8U4-F1
#
_entry.id   AF-A0ABC8S8U4-F1
#
_cell.length_a   1.000
_cell.length_b   1.000
_cell.length_c   1.000
_cell.angle_alpha   90.00
_cell.angle_beta   90.00
_cell.angle_gamma   90.00
#
_symmetry.space_group_name_H-M   'P 1'
#
loop_
_entity.id
_entity.type
_entity.pdbx_description
1 polymer ?
#
loop_
_entity_poly.entity_id
_entity_poly.type
_entity_poly.pdbx_seq_one_letter_code
_entity_poly.pdbx_strand_id
1 'polypeptide(L)'
;MGMDFQVVVLAGGTSKKLLPLVSKEVPKALLPVANRPVLSYVLELLEQSNLKDLIVVVEGEYAALLVGGWISSAYVDRLHVEVAAVPEDVGTTGALRAIAHHLTANDILVVSGDLICDVPPGAVAAAHRRHDAVVTAMLCSAPICGPSESGSSSGKDKAKKPGRHNVIGLDPTKQFLLHIAAGAEVEKDIRIQKSILRAVGEMEIRADLMDAHFYAFKRFEEVLNQKETFQSLKQDVLPYLVRSQLRSELLLNGAQAEENGNEKDASQNNKIKLSQLLSNASTPSFHERYALGLKGSASVSRKTHKCCVYIASKSKYCARLNSIQAFSDINRDVSCYSGGPSRLLVTGDASHLSGYSFSAQNNIIHPSAVLGSKTT
;
A
#
# COMPACT_ATOMS: atom_id res chain seq x y z
N MET A 1 24.21 4.51 0.35
CA MET A 1 23.58 4.14 1.64
C MET A 1 22.66 2.97 1.34
N GLY A 2 22.93 1.80 1.95
CA GLY A 2 22.06 0.64 1.80
C GLY A 2 20.66 0.96 2.32
N MET A 3 19.63 0.38 1.69
CA MET A 3 18.29 0.41 2.21
C MET A 3 18.20 -0.65 3.32
N ASP A 4 18.33 -0.24 4.58
CA ASP A 4 18.05 -1.11 5.75
C ASP A 4 16.54 -1.42 5.89
N PHE A 5 15.91 -1.91 4.84
CA PHE A 5 14.53 -2.40 4.87
C PHE A 5 14.55 -3.91 4.72
N GLN A 6 13.84 -4.60 5.60
CA GLN A 6 13.49 -5.99 5.35
C GLN A 6 12.21 -6.04 4.53
N VAL A 7 12.20 -6.85 3.47
CA VAL A 7 11.08 -6.88 2.52
C VAL A 7 10.26 -8.15 2.73
N VAL A 8 8.95 -7.95 2.86
CA VAL A 8 7.96 -9.02 2.95
C VAL A 8 7.01 -8.92 1.77
N VAL A 9 6.89 -10.02 1.03
CA VAL A 9 5.93 -10.16 -0.06
C VAL A 9 4.76 -11.03 0.40
N LEU A 10 3.56 -10.43 0.47
CA LEU A 10 2.32 -11.16 0.80
C LEU A 10 1.78 -11.82 -0.46
N ALA A 11 2.06 -13.10 -0.62
CA ALA A 11 1.57 -13.95 -1.71
C ALA A 11 0.37 -14.82 -1.27
N GLY A 12 -0.09 -14.68 -0.03
CA GLY A 12 -1.30 -15.28 0.52
C GLY A 12 -2.59 -14.51 0.18
N GLY A 13 -3.68 -15.25 -0.03
CA GLY A 13 -5.00 -14.68 -0.26
C GLY A 13 -5.80 -15.47 -1.28
N THR A 14 -6.58 -16.44 -0.80
CA THR A 14 -7.60 -17.11 -1.62
C THR A 14 -8.73 -16.14 -1.92
N SER A 15 -8.62 -15.38 -3.01
CA SER A 15 -9.70 -14.49 -3.40
C SER A 15 -10.82 -15.30 -4.06
N LYS A 16 -11.94 -15.48 -3.36
CA LYS A 16 -13.17 -16.06 -3.93
C LYS A 16 -13.63 -15.32 -5.21
N LYS A 17 -13.22 -14.06 -5.39
CA LYS A 17 -13.47 -13.23 -6.58
C LYS A 17 -12.69 -13.65 -7.83
N LEU A 18 -11.69 -14.50 -7.66
CA LEU A 18 -10.86 -15.02 -8.75
C LEU A 18 -11.24 -16.46 -9.12
N LEU A 19 -12.26 -17.05 -8.52
CA LEU A 19 -12.77 -18.33 -8.97
C LEU A 19 -13.44 -18.17 -10.35
N PRO A 20 -13.12 -19.01 -11.37
CA PRO A 20 -12.39 -20.28 -11.28
C PRO A 20 -10.89 -20.21 -11.63
N LEU A 21 -10.31 -19.03 -11.82
CA LEU A 21 -8.89 -18.86 -12.19
C LEU A 21 -7.94 -19.41 -11.10
N VAL A 22 -8.28 -19.21 -9.82
CA VAL A 22 -7.51 -19.75 -8.69
C VAL A 22 -8.05 -21.11 -8.28
N SER A 23 -7.16 -22.07 -8.09
CA SER A 23 -7.47 -23.40 -7.59
C SER A 23 -6.39 -23.85 -6.60
N LYS A 24 -6.55 -25.03 -5.99
CA LYS A 24 -5.49 -25.62 -5.15
C LYS A 24 -4.21 -25.91 -5.94
N GLU A 25 -4.36 -26.19 -7.24
CA GLU A 25 -3.25 -26.50 -8.15
C GLU A 25 -2.58 -25.23 -8.69
N VAL A 26 -3.34 -24.13 -8.81
CA VAL A 26 -2.85 -22.85 -9.32
C VAL A 26 -3.08 -21.78 -8.26
N PRO A 27 -2.13 -21.58 -7.33
CA PRO A 27 -2.24 -20.53 -6.33
C PRO A 27 -2.23 -19.15 -7.01
N LYS A 28 -2.87 -18.16 -6.38
CA LYS A 28 -3.02 -16.82 -6.92
C LYS A 28 -1.69 -16.20 -7.38
N ALA A 29 -0.63 -16.40 -6.60
CA ALA A 29 0.71 -15.90 -6.88
C ALA A 29 1.31 -16.43 -8.20
N LEU A 30 0.85 -17.59 -8.66
CA LEU A 30 1.29 -18.25 -9.89
C LEU A 30 0.31 -18.06 -11.06
N LEU A 31 -0.73 -17.23 -10.91
CA LEU A 31 -1.63 -16.93 -12.02
C LEU A 31 -0.87 -16.30 -13.20
N PRO A 32 -1.09 -16.78 -14.43
CA PRO A 32 -0.38 -16.27 -15.60
C PRO A 32 -0.96 -14.95 -16.08
N VAL A 33 -0.20 -13.87 -15.98
CA VAL A 33 -0.46 -12.57 -16.60
C VAL A 33 0.55 -12.36 -17.70
N ALA A 34 0.09 -12.26 -18.95
CA ALA A 34 0.93 -12.23 -20.14
C ALA A 34 1.97 -13.37 -20.15
N ASN A 35 1.51 -14.60 -19.88
CA ASN A 35 2.31 -15.83 -19.78
C ASN A 35 3.39 -15.85 -18.67
N ARG A 36 3.31 -14.93 -17.70
CA ARG A 36 4.25 -14.86 -16.58
C ARG A 36 3.48 -14.91 -15.26
N PRO A 37 3.95 -15.65 -14.23
CA PRO A 37 3.33 -15.64 -12.91
C PRO A 37 3.19 -14.22 -12.36
N VAL A 38 2.04 -13.87 -11.78
CA VAL A 38 1.82 -12.51 -11.26
C VAL A 38 2.86 -12.10 -10.21
N LEU A 39 3.36 -13.05 -9.41
CA LEU A 39 4.42 -12.81 -8.44
C LEU A 39 5.73 -12.32 -9.08
N SER A 40 6.00 -12.69 -10.34
CA SER A 40 7.23 -12.30 -11.04
C SER A 40 7.37 -10.79 -11.20
N TYR A 41 6.26 -10.07 -11.40
CA TYR A 41 6.27 -8.61 -11.53
C TYR A 41 6.77 -7.92 -10.26
N VAL A 42 6.37 -8.42 -9.08
CA VAL A 42 6.83 -7.88 -7.80
C VAL A 42 8.29 -8.25 -7.53
N LEU A 43 8.67 -9.51 -7.78
CA LEU A 43 10.05 -9.96 -7.55
C LEU A 43 11.05 -9.23 -8.45
N GLU A 44 10.72 -9.00 -9.71
CA GLU A 44 11.58 -8.21 -10.62
C GLU A 44 11.66 -6.74 -10.23
N LEU A 45 10.56 -6.14 -9.78
CA LEU A 45 10.57 -4.76 -9.29
C LEU A 45 11.52 -4.60 -8.07
N LEU A 46 11.52 -5.59 -7.17
CA LEU A 46 12.39 -5.63 -6.00
C LEU A 46 13.85 -5.88 -6.41
N GLU A 47 14.10 -6.82 -7.31
CA GLU A 47 15.41 -7.13 -7.86
C GLU A 47 16.05 -5.92 -8.56
N GLN A 48 15.29 -5.24 -9.43
CA GLN A 48 15.72 -4.01 -10.11
C GLN A 48 16.02 -2.87 -9.13
N SER A 49 15.41 -2.90 -7.95
CA SER A 49 15.68 -1.96 -6.85
C SER A 49 16.81 -2.41 -5.94
N ASN A 50 17.51 -3.49 -6.29
CA ASN A 50 18.60 -4.10 -5.54
C ASN A 50 18.19 -4.54 -4.12
N LEU A 51 16.92 -4.93 -3.94
CA LEU A 51 16.37 -5.56 -2.74
C LEU A 51 16.35 -7.07 -2.96
N LYS A 52 17.40 -7.74 -2.48
CA LYS A 52 17.67 -9.15 -2.81
C LYS A 52 17.21 -10.14 -1.74
N ASP A 53 17.13 -9.72 -0.49
CA ASP A 53 16.72 -10.54 0.65
C ASP A 53 15.23 -10.35 0.94
N LEU A 54 14.43 -11.36 0.64
CA LEU A 54 12.97 -11.29 0.64
C LEU A 54 12.36 -12.42 1.48
N ILE A 55 11.27 -12.11 2.19
CA ILE A 55 10.39 -13.12 2.79
C ILE A 55 9.08 -13.15 2.01
N VAL A 56 8.77 -14.26 1.36
CA VAL A 56 7.50 -14.46 0.65
C VAL A 56 6.56 -15.28 1.54
N VAL A 57 5.46 -14.67 1.96
CA VAL A 57 4.47 -15.32 2.84
C VAL A 57 3.32 -15.86 2.01
N VAL A 58 3.07 -17.17 2.10
CA VAL A 58 2.06 -17.87 1.31
C VAL A 58 1.08 -18.58 2.23
N GLU A 59 -0.22 -18.44 1.97
CA GLU A 59 -1.26 -19.18 2.67
C GLU A 59 -1.35 -20.62 2.14
N GLY A 60 -1.23 -21.60 3.05
CA GLY A 60 -1.30 -23.03 2.75
C GLY A 60 0.05 -23.65 2.38
N GLU A 61 0.38 -24.79 2.99
CA GLU A 61 1.65 -25.50 2.78
C GLU A 61 1.87 -25.92 1.32
N TYR A 62 0.83 -26.46 0.67
CA TYR A 62 0.92 -26.91 -0.72
C TYR A 62 1.19 -25.74 -1.68
N ALA A 63 0.50 -24.62 -1.49
CA ALA A 63 0.74 -23.40 -2.27
C ALA A 63 2.17 -22.86 -2.03
N ALA A 64 2.66 -22.89 -0.79
CA ALA A 64 4.02 -22.50 -0.45
C ALA A 64 5.06 -23.38 -1.15
N LEU A 65 4.85 -24.70 -1.24
CA LEU A 65 5.72 -25.61 -1.98
C LEU A 65 5.76 -25.28 -3.49
N LEU A 66 4.61 -25.03 -4.12
CA LEU A 66 4.54 -24.65 -5.53
C LEU A 66 5.25 -23.32 -5.80
N VAL A 67 4.98 -22.31 -4.97
CA VAL A 67 5.60 -20.98 -5.08
C VAL A 67 7.11 -21.07 -4.84
N GLY A 68 7.55 -21.79 -3.80
CA GLY A 68 8.97 -21.98 -3.49
C GLY A 68 9.73 -22.73 -4.58
N GLY A 69 9.15 -23.79 -5.15
CA GLY A 69 9.74 -24.50 -6.28
C GLY A 69 9.89 -23.62 -7.53
N TRP A 70 8.87 -22.80 -7.82
CA TRP A 70 8.95 -21.84 -8.92
C TRP A 70 10.01 -20.75 -8.68
N ILE A 71 10.05 -20.14 -7.48
CA ILE A 71 11.06 -19.10 -7.16
C ILE A 71 12.47 -19.68 -7.27
N SER A 72 12.70 -20.86 -6.68
CA SER A 72 14.00 -21.53 -6.65
C SER A 72 14.52 -21.90 -8.05
N SER A 73 13.63 -22.07 -9.03
CA SER A 73 14.01 -22.34 -10.42
C SER A 73 14.14 -21.07 -11.27
N ALA A 74 13.31 -20.06 -11.03
CA ALA A 74 13.26 -18.83 -11.83
C ALA A 74 14.28 -17.75 -11.43
N TYR A 75 14.70 -17.71 -10.15
CA TYR A 75 15.55 -16.65 -9.59
C TYR A 75 16.86 -17.16 -8.98
N VAL A 76 17.38 -18.28 -9.50
CA VAL A 76 18.69 -18.86 -9.09
C VAL A 76 19.77 -17.78 -9.10
N ASP A 77 20.49 -17.64 -7.98
CA ASP A 77 21.57 -16.66 -7.75
C ASP A 77 21.22 -15.17 -7.93
N ARG A 78 19.93 -14.84 -8.16
CA ARG A 78 19.45 -13.47 -8.37
C ARG A 78 18.82 -12.88 -7.11
N LEU A 79 18.02 -13.69 -6.40
CA LEU A 79 17.31 -13.31 -5.18
C LEU A 79 17.53 -14.36 -4.08
N HIS A 80 17.66 -13.90 -2.84
CA HIS A 80 17.61 -14.73 -1.65
C HIS A 80 16.21 -14.67 -1.05
N VAL A 81 15.42 -15.72 -1.27
CA VAL A 81 13.99 -15.73 -0.93
C VAL A 81 13.69 -16.83 0.07
N GLU A 82 13.25 -16.43 1.26
CA GLU A 82 12.64 -17.32 2.24
C GLU A 82 11.14 -17.43 1.96
N VAL A 83 10.62 -18.63 1.75
CA VAL A 83 9.17 -18.85 1.58
C VAL A 83 8.58 -19.38 2.88
N ALA A 84 7.73 -18.57 3.52
CA ALA A 84 7.05 -18.91 4.75
C ALA A 84 5.61 -19.33 4.48
N ALA A 85 5.26 -20.56 4.86
CA ALA A 85 3.88 -21.05 4.82
C ALA A 85 3.12 -20.59 6.08
N VAL A 86 1.92 -20.06 5.90
CA VAL A 86 1.01 -19.70 6.99
C VAL A 86 -0.33 -20.42 6.84
N PRO A 87 -1.11 -20.61 7.92
CA PRO A 87 -2.43 -21.21 7.82
C PRO A 87 -3.33 -20.43 6.85
N GLU A 88 -4.27 -21.13 6.21
CA GLU A 88 -5.23 -20.50 5.31
C GLU A 88 -6.19 -19.57 6.07
N ASP A 89 -6.73 -18.54 5.39
CA ASP A 89 -7.73 -17.60 5.92
C ASP A 89 -7.28 -16.78 7.16
N VAL A 90 -5.98 -16.68 7.44
CA VAL A 90 -5.43 -15.86 8.55
C VAL A 90 -5.47 -14.35 8.27
N GLY A 91 -5.67 -13.97 7.00
CA GLY A 91 -5.63 -12.59 6.56
C GLY A 91 -4.21 -12.00 6.56
N THR A 92 -4.06 -10.79 6.05
CA THR A 92 -2.75 -10.16 5.83
C THR A 92 -2.03 -9.83 7.13
N THR A 93 -2.76 -9.41 8.17
CA THR A 93 -2.18 -9.15 9.49
C THR A 93 -1.83 -10.45 10.21
N GLY A 94 -2.67 -11.49 10.09
CA GLY A 94 -2.38 -12.80 10.67
C GLY A 94 -1.17 -13.47 10.03
N ALA A 95 -1.05 -13.38 8.71
CA ALA A 95 0.11 -13.87 7.96
C ALA A 95 1.42 -13.20 8.44
N LEU A 96 1.39 -11.88 8.64
CA LEU A 96 2.56 -11.17 9.18
C LEU A 96 2.84 -11.49 10.65
N ARG A 97 1.80 -11.71 11.46
CA ARG A 97 1.98 -12.13 12.86
C ARG A 97 2.64 -13.50 12.96
N ALA A 98 2.31 -14.42 12.05
CA ALA A 98 2.92 -15.74 12.00
C ALA A 98 4.43 -15.68 11.75
N ILE A 99 4.89 -14.73 10.94
CA ILE A 99 6.32 -14.53 10.63
C ILE A 99 6.99 -13.45 11.49
N ALA A 100 6.34 -12.91 12.53
CA ALA A 100 6.86 -11.78 13.30
C ALA A 100 8.26 -12.02 13.85
N HIS A 101 8.57 -13.26 14.25
CA HIS A 101 9.88 -13.67 14.73
C HIS A 101 11.02 -13.59 13.69
N HIS A 102 10.69 -13.54 12.38
CA HIS A 102 11.66 -13.30 11.31
C HIS A 102 11.86 -11.80 11.05
N LEU A 103 10.98 -10.92 11.54
CA LEU A 103 10.98 -9.49 11.25
C LEU A 103 11.90 -8.73 12.22
N THR A 104 13.20 -8.76 11.96
CA THR A 104 14.22 -8.20 12.86
C THR A 104 14.60 -6.76 12.55
N ALA A 105 14.28 -6.25 11.36
CA ALA A 105 14.61 -4.89 10.97
C ALA A 105 13.63 -3.86 11.55
N ASN A 106 14.14 -2.65 11.80
CA ASN A 106 13.30 -1.53 12.27
C ASN A 106 12.29 -1.08 11.21
N ASP A 107 12.71 -1.03 9.94
CA ASP A 107 11.86 -0.64 8.83
C ASP A 107 11.50 -1.89 8.00
N ILE A 108 10.21 -2.19 7.88
CA ILE A 108 9.68 -3.32 7.12
C ILE A 108 8.93 -2.81 5.90
N LEU A 109 9.26 -3.34 4.74
CA LEU A 109 8.58 -3.06 3.49
C LEU A 109 7.63 -4.21 3.16
N VAL A 110 6.32 -3.97 3.22
CA VAL A 110 5.31 -4.98 2.92
C VAL A 110 4.72 -4.70 1.54
N VAL A 111 4.89 -5.63 0.61
CA VAL A 111 4.37 -5.56 -0.76
C VAL A 111 3.46 -6.75 -1.00
N SER A 112 2.32 -6.56 -1.62
CA SER A 112 1.46 -7.71 -1.93
C SER A 112 1.75 -8.27 -3.32
N GLY A 113 1.87 -9.61 -3.42
CA GLY A 113 2.41 -10.35 -4.57
C GLY A 113 1.56 -10.35 -5.86
N ASP A 114 0.40 -9.71 -5.81
CA ASP A 114 -0.54 -9.46 -6.91
C ASP A 114 -0.54 -7.99 -7.37
N LEU A 115 0.47 -7.21 -6.96
CA LEU A 115 0.71 -5.85 -7.42
C LEU A 115 1.52 -5.86 -8.72
N ILE A 116 1.02 -5.19 -9.76
CA ILE A 116 1.75 -4.93 -10.98
C ILE A 116 1.94 -3.41 -11.06
N CYS A 117 3.16 -2.92 -10.87
CA CYS A 117 3.46 -1.50 -10.97
C CYS A 117 4.90 -1.21 -11.40
N ASP A 118 5.15 0.02 -11.86
CA ASP A 118 6.47 0.53 -12.26
C ASP A 118 6.98 1.63 -11.30
N VAL A 119 6.46 1.62 -10.06
CA VAL A 119 6.87 2.52 -8.99
C VAL A 119 8.03 1.90 -8.22
N PRO A 120 9.21 2.54 -8.18
CA PRO A 120 10.35 1.98 -7.50
C PRO A 120 10.10 1.94 -5.98
N PRO A 121 10.30 0.78 -5.31
CA PRO A 121 10.27 0.64 -3.85
C PRO A 121 11.03 1.73 -3.09
N GLY A 122 12.17 2.17 -3.64
CA GLY A 122 12.97 3.26 -3.07
C GLY A 122 12.21 4.58 -2.91
N ALA A 123 11.21 4.87 -3.75
CA ALA A 123 10.41 6.08 -3.62
C ALA A 123 9.46 6.04 -2.41
N VAL A 124 8.86 4.87 -2.14
CA VAL A 124 7.99 4.66 -0.96
C VAL A 124 8.85 4.71 0.32
N ALA A 125 10.00 4.03 0.30
CA ALA A 125 10.98 4.03 1.38
C ALA A 125 11.53 5.44 1.68
N ALA A 126 11.82 6.24 0.65
CA ALA A 126 12.28 7.62 0.82
C ALA A 126 11.20 8.51 1.45
N ALA A 127 9.95 8.37 1.02
CA ALA A 127 8.81 9.08 1.61
C ALA A 127 8.62 8.71 3.09
N HIS A 128 8.80 7.43 3.43
CA HIS A 128 8.73 6.91 4.79
C HIS A 128 9.79 7.52 5.70
N ARG A 129 11.07 7.44 5.29
CA ARG A 129 12.20 7.97 6.07
C ARG A 129 12.18 9.49 6.18
N ARG A 130 11.77 10.20 5.12
CA ARG A 130 11.71 11.67 5.11
C ARG A 130 10.83 12.23 6.23
N HIS A 131 9.74 11.53 6.57
CA HIS A 131 8.78 12.02 7.55
C HIS A 131 8.88 11.32 8.90
N ASP A 132 9.75 10.31 9.03
CA ASP A 132 9.82 9.41 10.18
C ASP A 132 8.44 8.83 10.54
N ALA A 133 7.77 8.27 9.53
CA ALA A 133 6.40 7.80 9.65
C ALA A 133 6.31 6.44 10.36
N VAL A 134 5.22 6.17 11.08
CA VAL A 134 4.94 4.81 11.57
C VAL A 134 4.48 3.91 10.41
N VAL A 135 3.73 4.49 9.48
CA VAL A 135 3.30 3.81 8.26
C VAL A 135 3.35 4.77 7.07
N THR A 136 3.75 4.27 5.91
CA THR A 136 3.62 4.96 4.63
C THR A 136 2.92 4.06 3.63
N ALA A 137 1.76 4.48 3.14
CA ALA A 137 0.97 3.71 2.18
C ALA A 137 1.13 4.24 0.77
N MET A 138 1.34 3.33 -0.19
CA MET A 138 1.34 3.66 -1.61
C MET A 138 -0.09 3.69 -2.16
N LEU A 139 -0.46 4.82 -2.74
CA LEU A 139 -1.74 5.04 -3.39
C LEU A 139 -1.53 5.22 -4.89
N CYS A 140 -2.42 4.64 -5.69
CA CYS A 140 -2.40 4.74 -7.14
C CYS A 140 -3.74 5.26 -7.65
N SER A 141 -3.78 5.81 -8.87
CA SER A 141 -5.05 6.08 -9.52
C SER A 141 -5.82 4.77 -9.70
N ALA A 142 -7.10 4.78 -9.30
CA ALA A 142 -7.97 3.65 -9.54
C ALA A 142 -8.13 3.47 -11.06
N PRO A 143 -7.94 2.25 -11.59
CA PRO A 143 -8.17 2.01 -13.01
C PRO A 143 -9.62 2.36 -13.36
N ILE A 144 -9.80 3.05 -14.47
CA ILE A 144 -11.12 3.41 -15.01
C ILE A 144 -11.70 2.16 -15.64
N CYS A 145 -12.12 1.21 -14.82
CA CYS A 145 -12.78 0.02 -15.32
C CYS A 145 -14.28 0.26 -15.44
N GLY A 146 -14.81 0.01 -16.64
CA GLY A 146 -16.25 0.02 -16.95
C GLY A 146 -17.04 -0.99 -16.11
N PRO A 147 -18.37 -0.98 -16.29
CA PRO A 147 -19.33 -0.84 -15.20
C PRO A 147 -19.03 -1.75 -14.01
N SER A 148 -18.83 -1.10 -12.86
CA SER A 148 -18.93 -1.63 -11.50
C SER A 148 -19.88 -2.82 -11.41
N GLU A 149 -19.45 -3.90 -10.76
CA GLU A 149 -20.20 -5.10 -10.41
C GLU A 149 -21.74 -4.93 -10.39
N SER A 150 -22.30 -4.93 -11.59
CA SER A 150 -23.67 -5.29 -11.86
C SER A 150 -23.53 -6.58 -12.62
N GLY A 151 -23.57 -7.69 -11.87
CA GLY A 151 -23.99 -8.94 -12.49
C GLY A 151 -25.19 -8.62 -13.36
N SER A 152 -25.12 -9.03 -14.62
CA SER A 152 -26.21 -8.95 -15.57
C SER A 152 -27.36 -9.80 -15.02
N SER A 153 -28.12 -9.26 -14.07
CA SER A 153 -29.45 -9.73 -13.80
C SER A 153 -30.30 -9.21 -14.95
N SER A 154 -30.43 -10.04 -15.98
CA SER A 154 -31.60 -10.07 -16.84
C SER A 154 -32.83 -10.13 -15.93
N GLY A 155 -33.39 -8.96 -15.62
CA GLY A 155 -34.50 -8.79 -14.71
C GLY A 155 -34.80 -7.31 -14.58
N LYS A 156 -35.93 -6.89 -15.16
CA LYS A 156 -36.49 -5.55 -14.99
C LYS A 156 -36.60 -5.23 -13.49
N ASP A 157 -36.31 -3.98 -13.16
CA ASP A 157 -36.46 -3.34 -11.84
C ASP A 157 -35.43 -3.71 -10.75
N LYS A 158 -34.28 -3.03 -10.72
CA LYS A 158 -33.58 -2.68 -9.45
C LYS A 158 -32.90 -1.32 -9.55
N ALA A 159 -33.20 -0.45 -8.60
CA ALA A 159 -32.52 0.82 -8.37
C ALA A 159 -31.00 0.63 -8.48
N LYS A 160 -30.35 1.48 -9.30
CA LYS A 160 -28.91 1.50 -9.52
C LYS A 160 -28.21 1.53 -8.15
N LYS A 161 -27.59 0.42 -7.73
CA LYS A 161 -26.82 0.39 -6.48
C LYS A 161 -25.75 1.49 -6.55
N PRO A 162 -25.58 2.31 -5.50
CA PRO A 162 -24.60 3.38 -5.52
C PRO A 162 -23.20 2.79 -5.74
N GLY A 163 -22.39 3.47 -6.56
CA GLY A 163 -21.01 3.10 -6.80
C GLY A 163 -20.23 3.08 -5.49
N ARG A 164 -19.62 1.94 -5.17
CA ARG A 164 -18.77 1.78 -3.99
C ARG A 164 -17.38 2.30 -4.30
N HIS A 165 -17.09 3.53 -3.92
CA HIS A 165 -15.79 4.17 -4.12
C HIS A 165 -14.97 4.17 -2.82
N ASN A 166 -13.65 4.00 -2.94
CA ASN A 166 -12.78 4.24 -1.79
C ASN A 166 -12.75 5.73 -1.50
N VAL A 167 -12.71 6.10 -0.22
CA VAL A 167 -12.63 7.50 0.19
C VAL A 167 -11.31 7.70 0.94
N ILE A 168 -10.48 8.60 0.41
CA ILE A 168 -9.17 8.92 0.96
C ILE A 168 -9.16 10.40 1.33
N GLY A 169 -8.89 10.70 2.60
CA GLY A 169 -8.67 12.05 3.10
C GLY A 169 -7.19 12.33 3.24
N LEU A 170 -6.72 13.39 2.59
CA LEU A 170 -5.33 13.82 2.55
C LEU A 170 -5.19 15.23 3.13
N ASP A 171 -4.00 15.53 3.63
CA ASP A 171 -3.65 16.90 3.97
C ASP A 171 -3.42 17.75 2.70
N PRO A 172 -3.41 19.08 2.80
CA PRO A 172 -3.21 19.97 1.65
C PRO A 172 -1.87 19.74 0.92
N THR A 173 -0.84 19.23 1.60
CA THR A 173 0.45 18.91 0.98
C THR A 173 0.49 17.52 0.32
N LYS A 174 -0.54 16.70 0.51
CA LYS A 174 -0.69 15.33 -0.02
C LYS A 174 0.41 14.38 0.44
N GLN A 175 0.95 14.62 1.63
CA GLN A 175 2.01 13.82 2.26
C GLN A 175 1.48 12.93 3.39
N PHE A 176 0.38 13.33 4.02
CA PHE A 176 -0.18 12.67 5.19
C PHE A 176 -1.58 12.12 4.93
N LEU A 177 -1.83 10.94 5.50
CA LEU A 177 -3.12 10.26 5.46
C LEU A 177 -3.98 10.67 6.66
N LEU A 178 -5.09 11.34 6.38
CA LEU A 178 -6.01 11.82 7.41
C LEU A 178 -7.25 10.94 7.55
N HIS A 179 -7.64 10.28 6.46
CA HIS A 179 -8.78 9.36 6.44
C HIS A 179 -8.59 8.30 5.36
N ILE A 180 -9.01 7.08 5.65
CA ILE A 180 -9.13 6.03 4.65
C ILE A 180 -10.36 5.18 4.99
N ALA A 181 -11.18 4.93 3.97
CA ALA A 181 -12.33 4.03 4.05
C ALA A 181 -12.45 3.26 2.73
N ALA A 182 -12.56 1.93 2.83
CA ALA A 182 -12.80 1.09 1.67
C ALA A 182 -14.26 1.24 1.22
N GLY A 183 -14.52 1.20 -0.09
CA GLY A 183 -15.89 1.41 -0.61
C GLY A 183 -16.94 0.41 -0.12
N ALA A 184 -16.54 -0.73 0.46
CA ALA A 184 -17.46 -1.67 1.11
C ALA A 184 -17.96 -1.19 2.49
N GLU A 185 -17.20 -0.32 3.16
CA GLU A 185 -17.49 0.25 4.48
C GLU A 185 -18.20 1.61 4.39
N VAL A 186 -18.12 2.25 3.22
CA VAL A 186 -18.79 3.53 2.97
C VAL A 186 -20.26 3.25 2.67
N GLU A 187 -21.10 3.45 3.69
CA GLU A 187 -22.55 3.46 3.55
C GLU A 187 -23.03 4.80 2.98
N LYS A 188 -24.06 5.42 3.58
CA LYS A 188 -24.51 6.77 3.20
C LYS A 188 -23.62 7.87 3.78
N ASP A 189 -23.06 7.65 4.98
CA ASP A 189 -22.37 8.67 5.75
C ASP A 189 -20.91 8.28 6.03
N ILE A 190 -20.01 9.27 5.95
CA ILE A 190 -18.59 9.11 6.27
C ILE A 190 -18.32 9.78 7.61
N ARG A 191 -17.70 9.05 8.54
CA ARG A 191 -17.36 9.56 9.87
C ARG A 191 -15.91 10.04 9.91
N ILE A 192 -15.72 11.34 10.11
CA ILE A 192 -14.39 11.97 10.24
C ILE A 192 -14.20 12.45 11.69
N GLN A 193 -13.02 12.23 12.25
CA GLN A 193 -12.71 12.70 13.60
C GLN A 193 -12.53 14.23 13.63
N LYS A 194 -13.29 14.90 14.49
CA LYS A 194 -13.21 16.35 14.69
C LYS A 194 -11.82 16.81 15.13
N SER A 195 -11.09 15.99 15.88
CA SER A 195 -9.71 16.29 16.32
C SER A 195 -8.75 16.47 15.13
N ILE A 196 -8.83 15.57 14.14
CA ILE A 196 -8.01 15.62 12.93
C ILE A 196 -8.34 16.86 12.12
N LEU A 197 -9.63 17.12 11.86
CA LEU A 197 -10.05 18.32 11.11
C LEU A 197 -9.64 19.62 11.79
N ARG A 198 -9.73 19.70 13.13
CA ARG A 198 -9.28 20.88 13.88
C ARG A 198 -7.76 21.09 13.82
N ALA A 199 -6.99 20.01 13.75
CA ALA A 199 -5.53 20.08 13.73
C ALA A 199 -4.99 20.47 12.35
N VAL A 200 -5.55 19.90 11.28
CA VAL A 200 -5.09 20.19 9.91
C VAL A 200 -5.72 21.48 9.37
N GLY A 201 -6.96 21.77 9.75
CA GLY A 201 -7.74 22.92 9.28
C GLY A 201 -8.46 22.65 7.96
N GLU A 202 -7.78 22.00 7.01
CA GLU A 202 -8.30 21.64 5.70
C GLU A 202 -7.96 20.19 5.35
N MET A 203 -8.86 19.49 4.66
CA MET A 203 -8.66 18.11 4.21
C MET A 203 -9.19 17.94 2.79
N GLU A 204 -8.34 17.43 1.89
CA GLU A 204 -8.73 17.07 0.53
C GLU A 204 -9.30 15.65 0.54
N ILE A 205 -10.50 15.46 -0.02
CA ILE A 205 -11.13 14.15 -0.15
C ILE A 205 -11.03 13.69 -1.60
N ARG A 206 -10.44 12.51 -1.81
CA ARG A 206 -10.27 11.87 -3.11
C ARG A 206 -10.95 10.51 -3.16
N ALA A 207 -11.65 10.26 -4.27
CA ALA A 207 -12.32 8.99 -4.56
C ALA A 207 -11.74 8.28 -5.80
N ASP A 208 -10.76 8.90 -6.46
CA ASP A 208 -10.10 8.41 -7.67
C ASP A 208 -8.82 7.60 -7.35
N LEU A 209 -8.51 7.39 -6.08
CA LEU A 209 -7.35 6.65 -5.62
C LEU A 209 -7.72 5.26 -5.11
N MET A 210 -6.82 4.31 -5.34
CA MET A 210 -6.85 2.98 -4.77
C MET A 210 -5.58 2.73 -3.93
N ASP A 211 -5.74 1.91 -2.90
CA ASP A 211 -4.64 1.38 -2.11
C ASP A 211 -3.93 0.26 -2.89
N ALA A 212 -2.63 0.45 -3.16
CA ALA A 212 -1.79 -0.50 -3.87
C ALA A 212 -1.37 -1.70 -3.01
N HIS A 213 -1.70 -1.71 -1.73
CA HIS A 213 -1.29 -2.75 -0.77
C HIS A 213 0.24 -2.90 -0.74
N PHE A 214 0.90 -1.75 -0.74
CA PHE A 214 2.33 -1.59 -0.61
C PHE A 214 2.57 -0.56 0.49
N TYR A 215 3.12 -1.02 1.61
CA TYR A 215 3.34 -0.26 2.83
C TYR A 215 4.79 -0.29 3.26
N ALA A 216 5.27 0.80 3.84
CA ALA A 216 6.47 0.81 4.67
C ALA A 216 6.07 1.05 6.13
N PHE A 217 6.51 0.19 7.03
CA PHE A 217 6.23 0.26 8.46
C PHE A 217 7.51 0.45 9.26
N LYS A 218 7.40 1.23 10.34
CA LYS A 218 8.45 1.37 11.35
C LYS A 218 8.04 0.63 12.62
N ARG A 219 8.96 -0.17 13.18
CA ARG A 219 8.78 -0.97 14.42
C ARG A 219 7.48 -1.76 14.38
N PHE A 220 7.35 -2.58 13.33
CA PHE A 220 6.08 -3.21 12.97
C PHE A 220 5.51 -4.14 14.06
N GLU A 221 6.37 -4.78 14.86
CA GLU A 221 5.95 -5.63 15.99
C GLU A 221 5.04 -4.91 17.00
N GLU A 222 5.33 -3.63 17.29
CA GLU A 222 4.50 -2.83 18.20
C GLU A 222 3.08 -2.63 17.67
N VAL A 223 2.95 -2.48 16.34
CA VAL A 223 1.65 -2.32 15.70
C VAL A 223 0.86 -3.63 15.73
N LEU A 224 1.54 -4.76 15.51
CA LEU A 224 0.91 -6.08 15.53
C LEU A 224 0.44 -6.50 16.94
N ASN A 225 1.22 -6.17 17.97
CA ASN A 225 0.95 -6.56 19.36
C ASN A 225 -0.15 -5.70 20.02
N GLN A 226 -0.51 -4.56 19.44
CA GLN A 226 -1.53 -3.67 20.01
C GLN A 226 -2.92 -4.29 20.03
N LYS A 227 -3.30 -5.06 19.01
CA LYS A 227 -4.58 -5.77 18.96
C LYS A 227 -4.49 -7.07 18.18
N GLU A 228 -4.71 -8.17 18.88
CA GLU A 228 -4.77 -9.52 18.29
C GLU A 228 -5.94 -9.70 17.32
N THR A 229 -6.97 -8.85 17.41
CA THR A 229 -8.20 -8.94 16.60
C THR A 229 -8.04 -8.51 15.14
N PHE A 230 -6.91 -7.91 14.76
CA PHE A 230 -6.71 -7.42 13.39
C PHE A 230 -6.44 -8.59 12.42
N GLN A 231 -7.21 -8.62 11.34
CA GLN A 231 -7.10 -9.62 10.27
C GLN A 231 -6.50 -9.02 8.99
N SER A 232 -6.79 -7.75 8.68
CA SER A 232 -6.40 -7.10 7.44
C SER A 232 -5.62 -5.80 7.66
N LEU A 233 -4.46 -5.66 7.01
CA LEU A 233 -3.67 -4.43 7.04
C LEU A 233 -4.47 -3.24 6.52
N LYS A 234 -5.17 -3.45 5.41
CA LYS A 234 -5.92 -2.41 4.71
C LYS A 234 -7.19 -1.98 5.47
N GLN A 235 -7.91 -2.93 6.06
CA GLN A 235 -9.22 -2.67 6.67
C GLN A 235 -9.14 -2.40 8.17
N ASP A 236 -8.12 -2.93 8.85
CA ASP A 236 -8.00 -2.81 10.30
C ASP A 236 -6.84 -1.92 10.70
N VAL A 237 -5.61 -2.29 10.33
CA VAL A 237 -4.38 -1.67 10.84
C VAL A 237 -4.25 -0.23 10.34
N LEU A 238 -4.35 -0.01 9.04
CA LEU A 238 -4.16 1.30 8.44
C LEU A 238 -5.23 2.31 8.91
N PRO A 239 -6.55 2.00 8.89
CA PRO A 239 -7.56 2.89 9.47
C PRO A 239 -7.38 3.11 10.97
N TYR A 240 -6.93 2.11 11.72
CA TYR A 240 -6.64 2.25 13.15
C TYR A 240 -5.51 3.26 13.39
N LEU A 241 -4.37 3.11 12.71
CA LEU A 241 -3.21 4.01 12.83
C LEU A 241 -3.58 5.44 12.47
N VAL A 242 -4.34 5.64 11.39
CA VAL A 242 -4.81 6.96 10.95
C VAL A 242 -5.76 7.57 12.00
N ARG A 243 -6.63 6.78 12.63
CA ARG A 243 -7.56 7.25 13.68
C ARG A 243 -6.87 7.53 15.01
N SER A 244 -5.69 6.96 15.27
CA SER A 244 -4.93 7.16 16.50
C SER A 244 -3.82 8.21 16.37
N GLN A 245 -3.53 8.71 15.17
CA GLN A 245 -2.38 9.59 14.86
C GLN A 245 -2.22 10.83 15.75
N LEU A 246 -3.32 11.41 16.24
CA LEU A 246 -3.33 12.59 17.14
C LEU A 246 -3.64 12.25 18.60
N ARG A 247 -3.78 10.97 18.95
CA ARG A 247 -4.00 10.60 20.36
C ARG A 247 -2.68 10.75 21.10
N SER A 248 -2.70 11.51 22.19
CA SER A 248 -1.60 11.48 23.16
C SER A 248 -1.63 10.10 23.81
N GLU A 249 -0.52 9.36 23.79
CA GLU A 249 -0.34 8.22 24.70
C GLU A 249 -0.38 8.73 26.14
N LEU A 250 -1.57 8.84 26.72
CA LEU A 250 -1.79 8.64 28.14
C LEU A 250 -2.49 7.31 28.23
N LEU A 251 -1.70 6.24 28.45
CA LEU A 251 -2.05 4.96 29.08
C LEU A 251 -0.95 3.94 28.74
N LEU A 252 0.28 4.23 29.15
CA LEU A 252 1.30 3.21 29.35
C LEU A 252 2.00 3.51 30.68
N ASN A 253 1.85 2.55 31.60
CA ASN A 253 2.29 2.46 33.00
C ASN A 253 1.28 2.99 34.03
N GLY A 254 0.79 2.06 34.86
CA GLY A 254 -0.23 2.30 35.89
C GLY A 254 0.31 2.92 37.18
N ALA A 255 -0.57 2.91 38.19
CA ALA A 255 -0.44 3.41 39.57
C ALA A 255 -1.20 4.72 39.85
N GLN A 256 -1.85 4.69 41.01
CA GLN A 256 -2.51 5.79 41.72
C GLN A 256 -1.53 6.93 42.04
N ALA A 257 -2.03 8.17 42.09
CA ALA A 257 -1.62 9.29 42.97
C ALA A 257 -2.13 10.60 42.33
N GLU A 258 -3.18 11.21 42.90
CA GLU A 258 -3.14 12.27 43.92
C GLU A 258 -2.91 13.69 43.37
N GLU A 259 -3.81 14.56 43.79
CA GLU A 259 -3.82 16.01 43.59
C GLU A 259 -2.58 16.67 44.20
N ASN A 260 -2.04 17.71 43.54
CA ASN A 260 -1.85 19.05 44.12
C ASN A 260 -1.05 19.96 43.17
N GLY A 261 -1.44 21.23 43.10
CA GLY A 261 -0.94 22.20 42.13
C GLY A 261 0.17 23.14 42.62
N ASN A 262 0.68 23.98 41.72
CA ASN A 262 0.82 25.43 41.89
C ASN A 262 1.46 26.09 40.65
N GLU A 263 0.96 27.27 40.29
CA GLU A 263 1.45 28.16 39.23
C GLU A 263 2.62 29.04 39.72
N LYS A 264 3.59 29.36 38.83
CA LYS A 264 3.91 30.73 38.35
C LYS A 264 5.22 30.80 37.52
N ASP A 265 5.28 31.84 36.66
CA ASP A 265 6.37 32.37 35.83
C ASP A 265 6.61 31.81 34.41
N ALA A 266 5.97 32.43 33.40
CA ALA A 266 6.18 32.16 31.96
C ALA A 266 6.08 33.39 31.04
N SER A 267 6.59 34.57 31.44
CA SER A 267 6.45 35.80 30.64
C SER A 267 7.64 36.09 29.68
N GLN A 268 8.87 35.68 30.00
CA GLN A 268 10.05 36.04 29.18
C GLN A 268 10.42 35.00 28.09
N ASN A 269 9.95 33.75 28.19
CA ASN A 269 10.33 32.66 27.29
C ASN A 269 9.64 32.69 25.91
N ASN A 270 8.60 33.50 25.73
CA ASN A 270 7.78 33.48 24.51
C ASN A 270 8.38 34.25 23.33
N LYS A 271 9.25 35.24 23.56
CA LYS A 271 9.90 36.01 22.48
C LYS A 271 11.06 35.27 21.80
N ILE A 272 11.74 34.38 22.54
CA ILE A 272 12.93 33.68 22.05
C ILE A 272 12.53 32.48 21.16
N LYS A 273 11.39 31.83 21.44
CA LYS A 273 10.89 30.71 20.60
C LYS A 273 10.31 31.14 19.26
N LEU A 274 9.66 32.30 19.19
CA LEU A 274 9.06 32.82 17.95
C LEU A 274 10.12 33.23 16.91
N SER A 275 11.27 33.73 17.37
CA SER A 275 12.37 34.12 16.48
C SER A 275 13.12 32.90 15.90
N GLN A 276 13.22 31.79 16.63
CA GLN A 276 13.78 30.52 16.11
C GLN A 276 12.82 29.79 15.14
N LEU A 277 11.51 30.00 15.25
CA LEU A 277 10.51 29.42 14.34
C LEU A 277 10.50 30.09 12.96
N LEU A 278 10.83 31.37 12.90
CA LEU A 278 10.88 32.13 11.65
C LEU A 278 12.14 31.87 10.81
N SER A 279 13.18 31.25 11.40
CA SER A 279 14.43 30.96 10.70
C SER A 279 14.43 29.64 9.90
N ASN A 280 13.44 28.76 10.11
CA ASN A 280 13.34 27.49 9.38
C ASN A 280 12.20 27.56 8.35
N ALA A 281 12.56 27.79 7.09
CA ALA A 281 11.65 28.00 5.95
C ALA A 281 10.93 26.73 5.49
N SER A 282 10.11 26.13 6.35
CA SER A 282 9.12 25.11 5.97
C SER A 282 7.89 25.27 6.85
N THR A 283 6.71 25.35 6.23
CA THR A 283 5.46 25.40 6.98
C THR A 283 5.38 24.20 7.94
N PRO A 284 5.18 24.42 9.24
CA PRO A 284 5.21 23.33 10.21
C PRO A 284 4.09 22.33 9.93
N SER A 285 4.40 21.04 10.04
CA SER A 285 3.44 19.95 9.82
C SER A 285 2.27 20.05 10.83
N PHE A 286 1.10 19.52 10.50
CA PHE A 286 -0.03 19.60 11.44
C PHE A 286 0.25 18.85 12.75
N HIS A 287 1.13 17.84 12.74
CA HIS A 287 1.62 17.16 13.94
C HIS A 287 2.40 18.12 14.83
N GLU A 288 3.30 18.95 14.26
CA GLU A 288 4.02 19.99 15.01
C GLU A 288 3.06 21.04 15.57
N ARG A 289 2.08 21.49 14.77
CA ARG A 289 1.05 22.44 15.23
C ARG A 289 0.22 21.87 16.37
N TYR A 290 -0.13 20.59 16.31
CA TYR A 290 -0.89 19.90 17.35
C TYR A 290 -0.06 19.69 18.63
N ALA A 291 1.21 19.31 18.48
CA ALA A 291 2.14 19.10 19.59
C ALA A 291 2.46 20.41 20.34
N LEU A 292 2.48 21.55 19.64
CA LEU A 292 2.71 22.87 20.23
C LEU A 292 1.53 23.39 21.07
N GLY A 293 0.33 22.81 20.90
CA GLY A 293 -0.84 23.11 21.71
C GLY A 293 -1.46 24.51 21.47
N LEU A 294 -2.78 24.59 21.45
CA LEU A 294 -3.47 25.86 21.68
C LEU A 294 -3.30 26.19 23.17
N LYS A 295 -2.50 27.22 23.48
CA LYS A 295 -2.21 27.82 24.80
C LYS A 295 -1.15 27.11 25.65
N GLY A 296 0.04 27.74 25.72
CA GLY A 296 0.64 28.27 26.96
C GLY A 296 0.92 27.37 28.17
N SER A 297 0.59 26.07 28.14
CA SER A 297 0.91 25.14 29.22
C SER A 297 2.06 24.24 28.75
N ALA A 298 3.25 24.52 29.28
CA ALA A 298 4.38 23.62 29.17
C ALA A 298 4.16 22.44 30.11
N SER A 299 3.77 21.26 29.60
CA SER A 299 4.01 19.95 30.23
C SER A 299 3.35 18.84 29.38
N VAL A 300 4.10 17.75 29.14
CA VAL A 300 3.75 16.54 28.35
C VAL A 300 3.88 16.70 26.82
N SER A 301 5.02 16.24 26.29
CA SER A 301 5.19 15.94 24.86
C SER A 301 4.11 14.94 24.44
N ARG A 302 3.07 15.43 23.75
CA ARG A 302 2.06 14.55 23.15
C ARG A 302 2.74 13.71 22.08
N LYS A 303 3.02 12.43 22.39
CA LYS A 303 3.48 11.48 21.38
C LYS A 303 2.37 11.36 20.35
N THR A 304 2.69 11.78 19.12
CA THR A 304 1.85 11.61 17.93
C THR A 304 2.64 10.76 16.95
N HIS A 305 1.96 10.01 16.12
CA HIS A 305 2.60 9.24 15.07
C HIS A 305 2.09 9.67 13.71
N LYS A 306 3.00 9.70 12.74
CA LYS A 306 2.70 10.15 11.38
C LYS A 306 2.29 8.97 10.52
N CYS A 307 1.16 9.11 9.85
CA CYS A 307 0.73 8.23 8.75
C CYS A 307 0.95 8.98 7.44
N CYS A 308 1.88 8.51 6.61
CA CYS A 308 2.22 9.16 5.34
C CYS A 308 1.64 8.41 4.15
N VAL A 309 1.61 9.09 3.01
CA VAL A 309 1.27 8.48 1.71
C VAL A 309 2.34 8.77 0.68
N TYR A 310 2.54 7.80 -0.20
CA TYR A 310 3.20 8.01 -1.48
C TYR A 310 2.14 7.86 -2.58
N ILE A 311 1.84 8.94 -3.30
CA ILE A 311 0.87 8.89 -4.39
C ILE A 311 1.64 8.72 -5.71
N ALA A 312 1.43 7.59 -6.38
CA ALA A 312 2.03 7.33 -7.67
C ALA A 312 1.58 8.36 -8.72
N SER A 313 2.52 8.80 -9.55
CA SER A 313 2.21 9.68 -10.69
C SER A 313 1.24 8.99 -11.65
N LYS A 314 0.36 9.74 -12.31
CA LYS A 314 -0.55 9.21 -13.35
C LYS A 314 0.17 8.61 -14.56
N SER A 315 1.46 8.92 -14.72
CA SER A 315 2.31 8.34 -15.76
C SER A 315 2.79 6.93 -15.41
N LYS A 316 2.66 6.51 -14.15
CA LYS A 316 3.11 5.23 -13.62
C LYS A 316 1.97 4.22 -13.67
N TYR A 317 2.25 3.04 -14.20
CA TYR A 317 1.32 1.93 -14.21
C TYR A 317 1.21 1.33 -12.80
N CYS A 318 -0.01 1.05 -12.37
CA CYS A 318 -0.26 0.43 -11.08
C CYS A 318 -1.62 -0.25 -11.09
N ALA A 319 -1.62 -1.57 -10.95
CA ALA A 319 -2.81 -2.40 -10.96
C ALA A 319 -2.69 -3.55 -9.96
N ARG A 320 -3.84 -4.08 -9.54
CA ARG A 320 -3.96 -5.13 -8.53
C ARG A 320 -4.79 -6.27 -9.08
N LEU A 321 -4.24 -7.48 -9.13
CA LEU A 321 -4.96 -8.65 -9.59
C LEU A 321 -5.84 -9.20 -8.45
N ASN A 322 -7.01 -8.60 -8.25
CA ASN A 322 -7.95 -8.96 -7.18
C ASN A 322 -9.38 -9.30 -7.66
N SER A 323 -9.62 -9.28 -8.95
CA SER A 323 -10.87 -9.68 -9.60
C SER A 323 -10.58 -10.25 -10.99
N ILE A 324 -11.53 -11.03 -11.54
CA ILE A 324 -11.43 -11.52 -12.92
C ILE A 324 -11.36 -10.36 -13.91
N GLN A 325 -12.09 -9.28 -13.65
CA GLN A 325 -12.04 -8.09 -14.48
C GLN A 325 -10.64 -7.48 -14.47
N ALA A 326 -10.04 -7.30 -13.29
CA ALA A 326 -8.66 -6.81 -13.18
C ALA A 326 -7.66 -7.77 -13.85
N PHE A 327 -7.86 -9.08 -13.77
CA PHE A 327 -7.03 -10.05 -14.48
C PHE A 327 -7.06 -9.81 -16.00
N SER A 328 -8.25 -9.65 -16.58
CA SER A 328 -8.42 -9.37 -18.01
C SER A 328 -7.85 -8.02 -18.41
N ASP A 329 -8.08 -6.98 -17.60
CA ASP A 329 -7.57 -5.64 -17.87
C ASP A 329 -6.05 -5.57 -17.79
N ILE A 330 -5.45 -6.16 -16.76
CA ILE A 330 -3.99 -6.22 -16.62
C ILE A 330 -3.39 -7.00 -17.78
N ASN A 331 -3.97 -8.16 -18.15
CA ASN A 331 -3.49 -8.90 -19.32
C ASN A 331 -3.57 -8.05 -20.58
N ARG A 332 -4.64 -7.29 -20.80
CA ARG A 332 -4.75 -6.39 -21.94
C ARG A 332 -3.71 -5.27 -21.87
N ASP A 333 -3.54 -4.62 -20.74
CA ASP A 333 -2.66 -3.46 -20.59
C ASP A 333 -1.18 -3.86 -20.70
N VAL A 334 -0.79 -4.97 -20.07
CA VAL A 334 0.58 -5.51 -20.09
C VAL A 334 0.92 -6.16 -21.43
N SER A 335 -0.10 -6.61 -22.17
CA SER A 335 0.07 -7.15 -23.52
C SER A 335 -0.02 -6.08 -24.62
N CYS A 336 -0.70 -4.94 -24.46
CA CYS A 336 -0.95 -4.03 -25.59
C CYS A 336 0.03 -2.83 -25.70
N TYR A 337 0.31 -2.52 -26.96
CA TYR A 337 1.32 -1.61 -27.54
C TYR A 337 1.22 -0.09 -27.24
N SER A 338 2.36 0.59 -27.47
CA SER A 338 2.70 2.01 -27.38
C SER A 338 2.62 2.81 -28.71
N GLY A 339 1.59 2.62 -29.57
CA GLY A 339 1.55 3.44 -30.80
C GLY A 339 0.36 3.34 -31.77
N GLY A 340 -0.89 3.38 -31.30
CA GLY A 340 -2.07 3.51 -32.17
C GLY A 340 -2.95 4.73 -31.81
N PRO A 341 -3.49 5.48 -32.78
CA PRO A 341 -4.14 6.77 -32.51
C PRO A 341 -5.61 6.59 -32.11
N SER A 342 -5.88 6.36 -30.83
CA SER A 342 -7.07 6.88 -30.13
C SER A 342 -6.96 6.60 -28.63
N ARG A 343 -6.49 7.63 -27.93
CA ARG A 343 -6.44 7.74 -26.48
C ARG A 343 -7.84 7.73 -25.87
N LEU A 344 -8.06 6.82 -24.93
CA LEU A 344 -8.79 7.16 -23.71
C LEU A 344 -7.94 6.70 -22.51
N LEU A 345 -7.04 7.58 -22.09
CA LEU A 345 -6.36 7.63 -20.77
C LEU A 345 -6.40 6.33 -19.94
N VAL A 346 -5.63 5.31 -20.33
CA VAL A 346 -5.21 4.24 -19.43
C VAL A 346 -3.90 4.67 -18.78
N THR A 347 -3.86 4.58 -17.46
CA THR A 347 -2.79 5.01 -16.56
C THR A 347 -1.47 4.28 -16.88
N GLY A 348 -0.47 4.97 -17.42
CA GLY A 348 0.86 4.42 -17.71
C GLY A 348 0.92 3.39 -18.83
N ASP A 349 2.02 3.39 -19.60
CA ASP A 349 2.30 2.36 -20.61
C ASP A 349 2.92 1.14 -19.93
N ALA A 350 2.26 -0.02 -19.99
CA ALA A 350 2.71 -1.26 -19.34
C ALA A 350 3.45 -2.23 -20.28
N SER A 351 3.59 -1.88 -21.57
CA SER A 351 4.23 -2.76 -22.56
C SER A 351 5.68 -3.12 -22.20
N HIS A 352 6.38 -2.23 -21.49
CA HIS A 352 7.74 -2.45 -21.01
C HIS A 352 7.86 -3.52 -19.92
N LEU A 353 6.76 -3.88 -19.23
CA LEU A 353 6.79 -4.83 -18.11
C LEU A 353 6.82 -6.29 -18.57
N SER A 354 6.41 -6.58 -19.80
CA SER A 354 6.27 -7.96 -20.30
C SER A 354 7.42 -8.38 -21.21
N GLY A 355 8.14 -7.43 -21.81
CA GLY A 355 9.23 -7.69 -22.76
C GLY A 355 8.77 -8.23 -24.12
N TYR A 356 7.45 -8.38 -24.34
CA TYR A 356 6.89 -8.78 -25.62
C TYR A 356 6.88 -7.59 -26.60
N SER A 357 7.21 -7.88 -27.86
CA SER A 357 7.09 -6.91 -28.96
C SER A 357 5.90 -7.28 -29.84
N PHE A 358 5.41 -6.37 -30.67
CA PHE A 358 4.33 -6.67 -31.61
C PHE A 358 4.81 -6.54 -33.05
N SER A 359 4.36 -7.46 -33.91
CA SER A 359 4.56 -7.31 -35.36
C SER A 359 3.74 -6.12 -35.89
N ALA A 360 4.10 -5.63 -37.08
CA ALA A 360 3.29 -4.65 -37.82
C ALA A 360 1.84 -5.12 -38.12
N GLN A 361 1.54 -6.39 -37.87
CA GLN A 361 0.24 -7.03 -38.06
C GLN A 361 -0.51 -7.25 -36.74
N ASN A 362 -0.06 -6.63 -35.64
CA ASN A 362 -0.64 -6.74 -34.30
C ASN A 362 -0.60 -8.16 -33.66
N ASN A 363 0.34 -9.01 -34.09
CA ASN A 363 0.63 -10.27 -33.38
C ASN A 363 1.61 -10.06 -32.23
N ILE A 364 1.41 -10.72 -31.09
CA ILE A 364 2.36 -10.81 -29.97
C ILE A 364 3.60 -11.59 -30.43
N ILE A 365 4.77 -10.96 -30.38
CA ILE A 365 6.07 -11.56 -30.68
C ILE A 365 6.84 -11.75 -29.36
N HIS A 366 7.17 -13.01 -29.06
CA HIS A 366 8.06 -13.35 -27.95
C HIS A 366 9.47 -12.78 -28.20
N PRO A 367 10.19 -12.25 -27.20
CA PRO A 367 11.52 -11.65 -27.40
C PRO A 367 12.59 -12.62 -27.96
N SER A 368 12.37 -13.94 -27.88
CA SER A 368 13.22 -14.95 -28.51
C SER A 368 12.85 -15.29 -29.97
N ALA A 369 11.80 -14.68 -30.52
CA ALA A 369 11.35 -14.96 -31.88
C ALA A 369 12.28 -14.27 -32.90
N VAL A 370 12.91 -15.07 -33.75
CA VAL A 370 13.72 -14.57 -34.87
C VAL A 370 12.78 -14.39 -36.07
N LEU A 371 12.58 -13.13 -36.49
CA LEU A 371 11.87 -12.82 -37.74
C LEU A 371 12.71 -13.35 -38.91
N GLY A 372 12.26 -14.45 -39.52
CA GLY A 372 12.88 -14.98 -40.73
C GLY A 372 12.78 -13.97 -41.87
N SER A 373 13.90 -13.66 -42.52
CA SER A 373 13.91 -12.90 -43.78
C SER A 373 13.21 -13.74 -44.86
N LYS A 374 12.14 -13.21 -45.46
CA LYS A 374 11.54 -13.84 -46.64
C LYS A 374 12.61 -13.98 -47.73
N THR A 375 12.96 -15.22 -48.07
CA THR A 375 13.64 -15.51 -49.32
C THR A 375 12.65 -15.19 -50.45
N THR A 376 13.00 -14.21 -51.28
CA THR A 376 12.23 -13.79 -52.46
C THR A 376 12.12 -14.89 -53.50
#